data_AF-A0A9E5BQS9-F1
#
_entry.id   AF-A0A9E5BQS9-F1
#
_cell.length_a   1.000
_cell.length_b   1.000
_cell.length_c   1.000
_cell.angle_alpha   90.00
_cell.angle_beta   90.00
_cell.angle_gamma   90.00
#
_symmetry.space_group_name_H-M   'P 1'
#
loop_
_entity.id
_entity.type
_entity.pdbx_description
1 polymer ?
#
loop_
_entity_poly.entity_id
_entity_poly.type
_entity_poly.pdbx_seq_one_letter_code
_entity_poly.pdbx_strand_id
1 'polypeptide(L)'
;MQNFKKNKGFYTLIAILLAGFIAGVVFCFLSNSSRAEEEKKLTIQLGKYRALLKGQEIISGVPPVSLTSNNVNISKADHDALVKQRDDLRLAISAVSTNRFVGKENLASSDLASSIKQNVDEWTKLAADKDIRMLPNEKCDFGFRRYIRNPGTSPKGATLSKVDQQLQIIDFIYRTLVDSRPNTPNRSTILLQSIDREPIETYEVIPAGKPNAGTFGPVEGARGENDEFLPTRTFRNPPLIDGLSFRVRFVATTPTLRTFI
;
A
#
# COMPACT_ATOMS: atom_id res chain seq x y z
N MET A 1 -71.59 47.42 5.63
CA MET A 1 -71.75 46.66 4.37
C MET A 1 -72.01 47.52 3.12
N GLN A 2 -72.53 48.77 3.22
CA GLN A 2 -72.79 49.60 2.03
C GLN A 2 -71.53 50.02 1.24
N ASN A 3 -70.42 50.32 1.92
CA ASN A 3 -69.16 50.72 1.25
C ASN A 3 -68.45 49.58 0.52
N PHE A 4 -68.71 48.32 0.92
CA PHE A 4 -68.16 47.13 0.25
C PHE A 4 -68.87 46.84 -1.09
N LYS A 5 -70.16 47.17 -1.22
CA LYS A 5 -70.92 46.94 -2.46
C LYS A 5 -70.58 47.93 -3.58
N LYS A 6 -70.16 49.16 -3.24
CA LYS A 6 -69.78 50.21 -4.21
C LYS A 6 -68.38 49.99 -4.81
N ASN A 7 -67.43 49.53 -4.00
CA ASN A 7 -66.02 49.40 -4.40
C ASN A 7 -65.53 47.94 -4.34
N LYS A 8 -66.36 46.98 -4.78
CA LYS A 8 -66.06 45.54 -4.70
C LYS A 8 -64.69 45.18 -5.30
N GLY A 9 -64.37 45.72 -6.48
CA GLY A 9 -63.11 45.45 -7.18
C GLY A 9 -61.87 45.90 -6.41
N PHE A 10 -61.94 47.02 -5.70
CA PHE A 10 -60.83 47.55 -4.90
C PHE A 10 -60.58 46.69 -3.66
N TYR A 11 -61.64 46.28 -2.95
CA TYR A 11 -61.49 45.41 -1.78
C TYR A 11 -61.06 43.98 -2.15
N THR A 12 -61.49 43.44 -3.29
CA THR A 12 -60.99 42.15 -3.79
C THR A 12 -59.53 42.22 -4.19
N LEU A 13 -59.09 43.33 -4.82
CA LEU A 13 -57.70 43.54 -5.19
C LEU A 13 -56.79 43.63 -3.95
N ILE A 14 -57.23 44.37 -2.92
CA ILE A 14 -56.52 44.46 -1.64
C ILE A 14 -56.44 43.08 -0.97
N ALA A 15 -57.54 42.31 -0.97
CA ALA A 15 -57.53 40.97 -0.38
C ALA A 15 -56.55 40.02 -1.09
N ILE A 16 -56.45 40.08 -2.43
CA ILE A 16 -55.50 39.29 -3.22
C ILE A 16 -54.05 39.72 -2.94
N LEU A 17 -53.79 41.03 -2.89
CA LEU A 17 -52.46 41.56 -2.55
C LEU A 17 -52.03 41.19 -1.14
N LEU A 18 -52.96 41.22 -0.17
CA LEU A 18 -52.69 40.84 1.22
C LEU A 18 -52.42 39.33 1.33
N ALA A 19 -53.17 38.49 0.60
CA ALA A 19 -52.92 37.06 0.53
C ALA A 19 -51.57 36.74 -0.12
N GLY A 20 -51.20 37.43 -1.19
CA GLY A 20 -49.90 37.31 -1.85
C GLY A 20 -48.74 37.74 -0.95
N PHE A 21 -48.92 38.80 -0.18
CA PHE A 21 -47.92 39.26 0.79
C PHE A 21 -47.71 38.25 1.92
N ILE A 22 -48.79 37.72 2.50
CA ILE A 22 -48.71 36.70 3.55
C ILE A 22 -48.04 35.42 3.03
N ALA A 23 -48.41 34.97 1.83
CA ALA A 23 -47.77 33.81 1.20
C ALA A 23 -46.27 34.05 0.95
N GLY A 24 -45.89 35.24 0.48
CA GLY A 24 -44.49 35.63 0.30
C GLY A 24 -43.69 35.64 1.60
N VAL A 25 -44.27 36.14 2.69
CA VAL A 25 -43.63 36.15 4.02
C VAL A 25 -43.45 34.72 4.54
N VAL A 26 -44.45 33.86 4.42
CA VAL A 26 -44.37 32.46 4.84
C VAL A 26 -43.33 31.68 4.01
N PHE A 27 -43.31 31.88 2.70
CA PHE A 27 -42.32 31.26 1.82
C PHE A 27 -40.89 31.71 2.16
N CYS A 28 -40.70 33.01 2.41
CA CYS A 28 -39.42 33.56 2.83
C CYS A 28 -38.98 32.97 4.18
N PHE A 29 -39.89 32.85 5.15
CA PHE A 29 -39.61 32.24 6.44
C PHE A 29 -39.23 30.76 6.33
N LEU A 30 -39.97 29.97 5.54
CA LEU A 30 -39.68 28.55 5.30
C LEU A 30 -38.32 28.37 4.61
N SER A 31 -38.04 29.15 3.57
CA SER A 31 -36.75 29.10 2.87
C SER A 31 -35.57 29.54 3.75
N ASN A 32 -35.79 30.48 4.66
CA ASN A 32 -34.76 30.91 5.59
C ASN A 32 -34.51 29.86 6.70
N SER A 33 -35.57 29.16 7.13
CA SER A 33 -35.46 28.06 8.09
C SER A 33 -34.72 26.85 7.51
N SER A 34 -34.95 26.50 6.24
CA SER A 34 -34.23 25.42 5.57
C SER A 34 -32.76 25.79 5.35
N ARG A 35 -32.47 27.03 4.97
CA ARG A 35 -31.09 27.53 4.86
C ARG A 35 -30.35 27.51 6.19
N ALA A 36 -31.01 27.88 7.29
CA ALA A 36 -30.42 27.83 8.62
C ALA A 36 -30.08 26.39 9.06
N GLU A 37 -30.88 25.40 8.68
CA GLU A 37 -30.55 23.99 8.94
C GLU A 37 -29.37 23.49 8.08
N GLU A 38 -29.33 23.87 6.81
CA GLU A 38 -28.23 23.51 5.91
C GLU A 38 -26.91 24.15 6.32
N GLU A 39 -26.92 25.42 6.74
CA GLU A 39 -25.74 26.10 7.28
C GLU A 39 -25.25 25.44 8.58
N LYS A 40 -26.16 24.99 9.46
CA LYS A 40 -25.79 24.20 10.65
C LYS A 40 -25.18 22.86 10.28
N LYS A 41 -25.74 22.14 9.31
CA LYS A 41 -25.18 20.86 8.83
C LYS A 41 -23.81 21.07 8.18
N LEU A 42 -23.65 22.12 7.38
CA LEU A 42 -22.40 22.47 6.71
C LEU A 42 -21.31 22.87 7.73
N THR A 43 -21.64 23.68 8.73
CA THR A 43 -20.69 24.06 9.79
C THR A 43 -20.26 22.87 10.66
N ILE A 44 -21.18 21.95 10.97
CA ILE A 44 -20.84 20.70 11.67
C ILE A 44 -19.91 19.83 10.80
N GLN A 45 -20.20 19.68 9.51
CA GLN A 45 -19.36 18.89 8.61
C GLN A 45 -17.99 19.55 8.39
N LEU A 46 -17.93 20.86 8.16
CA LEU A 46 -16.68 21.62 8.07
C LEU A 46 -15.89 21.57 9.38
N GLY A 47 -16.56 21.52 10.54
CA GLY A 47 -15.94 21.27 11.83
C GLY A 47 -15.28 19.90 11.89
N LYS A 48 -15.96 18.84 11.45
CA LYS A 48 -15.41 17.49 11.34
C LYS A 48 -14.25 17.40 10.35
N TYR A 49 -14.38 18.02 9.17
CA TYR A 49 -13.30 18.08 8.19
C TYR A 49 -12.09 18.86 8.72
N ARG A 50 -12.29 19.98 9.42
CA ARG A 50 -11.21 20.73 10.08
C ARG A 50 -10.56 19.94 11.21
N ALA A 51 -11.33 19.16 11.97
CA ALA A 51 -10.81 18.27 13.02
C ALA A 51 -10.04 17.06 12.45
N LEU A 52 -10.40 16.59 11.26
CA LEU A 52 -9.67 15.53 10.56
C LEU A 52 -8.40 16.05 9.87
N LEU A 53 -8.40 17.30 9.39
CA LEU A 53 -7.27 17.93 8.70
C LEU A 53 -6.25 18.56 9.67
N LYS A 54 -6.67 18.97 10.86
CA LYS A 54 -5.75 19.30 11.96
C LYS A 54 -5.43 17.99 12.68
N GLY A 55 -4.28 17.38 12.38
CA GLY A 55 -3.84 16.16 13.03
C GLY A 55 -4.12 16.18 14.54
N GLN A 56 -4.73 15.10 15.03
CA GLN A 56 -5.02 14.77 16.43
C GLN A 56 -5.32 15.99 17.33
N GLU A 57 -6.61 16.30 17.54
CA GLU A 57 -7.02 17.31 18.53
C GLU A 57 -6.31 17.05 19.86
N ILE A 58 -5.45 17.99 20.26
CA ILE A 58 -4.86 18.00 21.60
C ILE A 58 -6.04 18.14 22.54
N ILE A 59 -6.36 17.06 23.26
CA ILE A 59 -7.41 17.01 24.26
C ILE A 59 -7.15 18.17 25.24
N SER A 60 -7.92 19.26 25.14
CA SER A 60 -7.86 20.38 26.08
C SER A 60 -8.32 19.87 27.45
N GLY A 61 -7.34 19.53 28.28
CA GLY A 61 -7.52 18.84 29.55
C GLY A 61 -6.28 18.02 29.94
N VAL A 62 -5.45 17.64 28.96
CA VAL A 62 -4.10 17.13 29.24
C VAL A 62 -3.19 18.35 29.44
N PRO A 63 -2.52 18.50 30.59
CA PRO A 63 -1.56 19.58 30.78
C PRO A 63 -0.55 19.54 29.63
N PRO A 64 -0.15 20.68 29.05
CA PRO A 64 0.86 20.70 28.02
C PRO A 64 2.07 19.92 28.54
N VAL A 65 2.61 18.99 27.75
CA VAL A 65 3.83 18.26 28.10
C VAL A 65 4.92 19.32 28.25
N SER A 66 5.07 19.84 29.46
CA SER A 66 6.08 20.83 29.74
C SER A 66 7.41 20.09 29.78
N LEU A 67 8.46 20.81 29.40
CA LEU A 67 9.86 20.36 29.51
C LEU A 67 10.27 20.29 30.99
N THR A 68 9.51 19.56 31.80
CA THR A 68 9.96 19.18 33.14
C THR A 68 11.11 18.19 32.99
N SER A 69 12.07 18.25 33.92
CA SER A 69 13.20 17.32 33.96
C SER A 69 12.74 15.86 33.99
N ASN A 70 11.57 15.57 34.58
CA ASN A 70 10.99 14.23 34.60
C ASN A 70 10.57 13.75 33.20
N ASN A 71 9.87 14.59 32.43
CA ASN A 71 9.46 14.25 31.06
C ASN A 71 10.67 14.09 30.12
N VAL A 72 11.72 14.90 30.32
CA VAL A 72 12.98 14.78 29.57
C VAL A 72 13.69 13.46 29.90
N ASN A 73 13.72 13.06 31.18
CA ASN A 73 14.31 11.79 31.60
C ASN A 73 13.53 10.58 31.07
N ILE A 74 12.19 10.61 31.10
CA ILE A 74 11.35 9.55 30.54
C ILE A 74 11.56 9.47 29.01
N SER A 75 11.55 10.60 28.32
CA SER A 75 11.78 10.63 26.86
C SER A 75 13.16 10.12 26.48
N LYS A 76 14.18 10.39 27.31
CA LYS A 76 15.53 9.87 27.12
C LYS A 76 15.59 8.36 27.34
N ALA A 77 14.93 7.85 28.38
CA ALA A 77 14.81 6.42 28.62
C ALA A 77 14.09 5.69 27.47
N ASP A 78 13.02 6.28 26.93
CA ASP A 78 12.31 5.75 25.76
C ASP A 78 13.19 5.78 24.51
N HIS A 79 13.94 6.85 24.29
CA HIS A 79 14.91 6.94 23.19
C HIS A 79 15.98 5.85 23.29
N ASP A 80 16.57 5.66 24.48
CA ASP A 80 17.60 4.65 24.72
C ASP A 80 17.03 3.23 24.55
N ALA A 81 15.77 2.99 24.97
CA ALA A 81 15.07 1.74 24.75
C ALA A 81 14.82 1.46 23.25
N LEU A 82 14.39 2.47 22.49
CA LEU A 82 14.19 2.36 21.04
C LEU A 82 15.51 2.15 20.29
N VAL A 83 16.58 2.81 20.70
CA VAL A 83 17.93 2.62 20.15
C VAL A 83 18.41 1.20 20.42
N LYS A 84 18.23 0.70 21.64
CA LYS A 84 18.56 -0.67 21.99
C LYS A 84 17.75 -1.67 21.18
N GLN A 85 16.43 -1.47 21.06
CA GLN A 85 15.57 -2.34 20.25
C GLN A 85 15.98 -2.34 18.77
N ARG A 86 16.32 -1.18 18.22
CA ARG A 86 16.86 -1.06 16.85
C ARG A 86 18.16 -1.85 16.70
N ASP A 87 19.06 -1.76 17.66
CA ASP A 87 20.37 -2.42 17.60
C ASP A 87 20.25 -3.93 17.84
N ASP A 88 19.34 -4.36 18.72
CA ASP A 88 18.96 -5.76 18.90
C ASP A 88 18.34 -6.34 17.62
N LEU A 89 17.46 -5.58 16.94
CA LEU A 89 16.90 -5.97 15.65
C LEU A 89 17.98 -6.03 14.56
N ARG A 90 18.89 -5.07 14.51
CA ARG A 90 20.02 -5.10 13.58
C ARG A 90 20.92 -6.30 13.85
N LEU A 91 21.20 -6.62 15.11
CA LEU A 91 22.00 -7.77 15.50
C LEU A 91 21.27 -9.07 15.16
N ALA A 92 19.96 -9.17 15.43
CA ALA A 92 19.15 -10.32 15.04
C ALA A 92 19.11 -10.51 13.51
N ILE A 93 19.05 -9.42 12.74
CA ILE A 93 19.05 -9.46 11.27
C ILE A 93 20.44 -9.77 10.69
N SER A 94 21.52 -9.26 11.30
CA SER A 94 22.89 -9.35 10.77
C SER A 94 23.72 -10.52 11.30
N ALA A 95 23.49 -10.97 12.54
CA ALA A 95 24.30 -11.98 13.22
C ALA A 95 23.67 -13.39 13.18
N VAL A 96 22.38 -13.54 12.87
CA VAL A 96 21.72 -14.85 12.79
C VAL A 96 21.84 -15.39 11.36
N SER A 97 22.97 -16.05 11.07
CA SER A 97 23.22 -16.71 9.78
C SER A 97 22.17 -17.76 9.41
N THR A 98 21.42 -18.28 10.38
CA THR A 98 20.36 -19.28 10.16
C THR A 98 19.06 -18.70 9.60
N ASN A 99 18.82 -17.39 9.72
CA ASN A 99 17.61 -16.73 9.20
C ASN A 99 17.85 -15.98 7.89
N ARG A 100 19.10 -15.98 7.40
CA ARG A 100 19.45 -15.34 6.14
C ARG A 100 19.20 -16.30 4.99
N PHE A 101 18.34 -15.92 4.06
CA PHE A 101 18.29 -16.57 2.76
C PHE A 101 19.62 -16.31 2.06
N VAL A 102 20.41 -17.35 1.85
CA VAL A 102 21.69 -17.30 1.12
C VAL A 102 21.50 -18.07 -0.17
N GLY A 103 21.68 -17.38 -1.29
CA GLY A 103 21.65 -18.03 -2.58
C GLY A 103 22.87 -18.92 -2.80
N LYS A 104 22.68 -20.01 -3.53
CA LYS A 104 23.76 -20.96 -3.81
C LYS A 104 24.85 -20.32 -4.67
N GLU A 105 26.10 -20.35 -4.19
CA GLU A 105 27.23 -19.62 -4.80
C GLU A 105 27.84 -20.29 -6.06
N ASN A 106 27.52 -21.56 -6.33
CA ASN A 106 28.09 -22.33 -7.45
C ASN A 106 27.01 -22.93 -8.38
N LEU A 107 25.87 -22.26 -8.56
CA LEU A 107 24.80 -22.79 -9.40
C LEU A 107 25.10 -22.61 -10.89
N ALA A 108 24.88 -23.66 -11.69
CA ALA A 108 24.85 -23.52 -13.14
C ALA A 108 23.58 -22.75 -13.55
N SER A 109 23.68 -21.96 -14.63
CA SER A 109 22.54 -21.17 -15.13
C SER A 109 21.37 -22.05 -15.59
N SER A 110 21.65 -23.26 -16.09
CA SER A 110 20.65 -24.29 -16.42
C SER A 110 19.89 -24.77 -15.19
N ASP A 111 20.61 -24.98 -14.08
CA ASP A 111 20.05 -25.52 -12.84
C ASP A 111 19.20 -24.47 -12.13
N LEU A 112 19.54 -23.19 -12.26
CA LEU A 112 18.70 -22.11 -11.77
C LEU A 112 17.40 -22.02 -12.55
N ALA A 113 17.47 -22.10 -13.88
CA ALA A 113 16.30 -22.03 -14.74
C ALA A 113 15.34 -23.21 -14.51
N SER A 114 15.87 -24.41 -14.26
CA SER A 114 15.05 -25.58 -13.89
C SER A 114 14.42 -25.43 -12.50
N SER A 115 15.20 -24.99 -11.51
CA SER A 115 14.72 -24.71 -10.15
C SER A 115 13.59 -23.67 -10.13
N ILE A 116 13.73 -22.58 -10.92
CA ILE A 116 12.70 -21.56 -11.07
C ILE A 116 11.40 -22.17 -11.62
N LYS A 117 11.49 -22.95 -12.70
CA LYS A 117 10.31 -23.59 -13.30
C LYS A 117 9.63 -24.55 -12.32
N GLN A 118 10.42 -25.39 -11.67
CA GLN A 118 9.92 -26.34 -10.67
C GLN A 118 9.18 -25.61 -9.53
N ASN A 119 9.79 -24.57 -8.94
CA ASN A 119 9.18 -23.84 -7.84
C ASN A 119 7.91 -23.10 -8.26
N VAL A 120 7.88 -22.50 -9.45
CA VAL A 120 6.66 -21.84 -9.95
C VAL A 120 5.53 -22.85 -10.16
N ASP A 121 5.83 -24.05 -10.67
CA ASP A 121 4.84 -25.11 -10.81
C ASP A 121 4.39 -25.65 -9.44
N GLU A 122 5.30 -25.80 -8.48
CA GLU A 122 4.99 -26.16 -7.09
C GLU A 122 4.08 -25.13 -6.42
N TRP A 123 4.37 -23.82 -6.55
CA TRP A 123 3.52 -22.77 -6.00
C TRP A 123 2.15 -22.74 -6.66
N THR A 124 2.08 -22.95 -7.98
CA THR A 124 0.83 -23.05 -8.73
C THR A 124 -0.01 -24.25 -8.24
N LYS A 125 0.63 -25.40 -7.99
CA LYS A 125 -0.03 -26.58 -7.45
C LYS A 125 -0.50 -26.35 -6.01
N LEU A 126 0.35 -25.76 -5.16
CA LEU A 126 -0.01 -25.38 -3.80
C LEU A 126 -1.20 -24.40 -3.79
N ALA A 127 -1.30 -23.49 -4.77
CA ALA A 127 -2.44 -22.58 -4.87
C ALA A 127 -3.75 -23.34 -5.10
N ALA A 128 -3.73 -24.30 -6.04
CA ALA A 128 -4.87 -25.15 -6.35
C ALA A 128 -5.29 -25.99 -5.13
N ASP A 129 -4.34 -26.64 -4.46
CA ASP A 129 -4.58 -27.49 -3.29
C ASP A 129 -5.14 -26.70 -2.09
N LYS A 130 -4.80 -25.41 -2.01
CA LYS A 130 -5.10 -24.54 -0.87
C LYS A 130 -6.21 -23.54 -1.15
N ASP A 131 -6.96 -23.64 -2.25
CA ASP A 131 -8.01 -22.68 -2.67
C ASP A 131 -7.52 -21.22 -2.69
N ILE A 132 -6.34 -21.00 -3.27
CA ILE A 132 -5.84 -19.67 -3.62
C ILE A 132 -6.15 -19.46 -5.10
N ARG A 133 -7.00 -18.49 -5.40
CA ARG A 133 -7.36 -18.16 -6.78
C ARG A 133 -6.30 -17.23 -7.35
N MET A 134 -5.82 -17.56 -8.55
CA MET A 134 -5.03 -16.66 -9.37
C MET A 134 -5.93 -16.02 -10.43
N LEU A 135 -5.51 -14.89 -10.98
CA LEU A 135 -6.23 -14.26 -12.09
C LEU A 135 -6.28 -15.20 -13.31
N PRO A 136 -7.45 -15.41 -13.93
CA PRO A 136 -7.60 -16.38 -15.03
C PRO A 136 -6.91 -15.96 -16.33
N ASN A 137 -6.68 -14.65 -16.52
CA ASN A 137 -6.14 -14.12 -17.77
C ASN A 137 -4.60 -14.01 -17.80
N GLU A 138 -3.94 -14.08 -16.65
CA GLU A 138 -2.48 -14.01 -16.55
C GLU A 138 -1.98 -15.04 -15.53
N LYS A 139 -1.21 -16.03 -16.00
CA LYS A 139 -0.48 -16.94 -15.11
C LYS A 139 0.49 -16.09 -14.29
N CYS A 140 0.36 -16.16 -12.96
CA CYS A 140 1.31 -15.52 -12.05
C CYS A 140 2.64 -16.28 -12.16
N ASP A 141 3.60 -15.70 -12.89
CA ASP A 141 4.95 -16.27 -13.07
C ASP A 141 5.91 -15.78 -11.96
N PHE A 142 5.37 -15.20 -10.87
CA PHE A 142 6.08 -14.79 -9.63
C PHE A 142 7.34 -13.94 -9.88
N GLY A 143 7.28 -13.03 -10.87
CA GLY A 143 8.42 -12.19 -11.25
C GLY A 143 9.55 -12.91 -12.00
N PHE A 144 9.39 -14.19 -12.33
CA PHE A 144 10.36 -15.00 -13.09
C PHE A 144 9.96 -15.26 -14.54
N ARG A 145 8.94 -14.56 -15.03
CA ARG A 145 8.42 -14.64 -16.40
C ARG A 145 9.54 -14.60 -17.45
N ARG A 146 10.53 -13.74 -17.23
CA ARG A 146 11.72 -13.56 -18.07
C ARG A 146 12.49 -14.87 -18.29
N TYR A 147 12.73 -15.64 -17.23
CA TYR A 147 13.46 -16.90 -17.34
C TYR A 147 12.62 -18.06 -17.87
N ILE A 148 11.31 -18.03 -17.60
CA ILE A 148 10.40 -19.09 -18.03
C ILE A 148 10.14 -18.99 -19.53
N ARG A 149 9.91 -17.78 -20.05
CA ARG A 149 9.50 -17.54 -21.43
C ARG A 149 10.66 -17.24 -22.37
N ASN A 150 11.76 -16.66 -21.86
CA ASN A 150 12.92 -16.24 -22.66
C ASN A 150 14.21 -16.94 -22.17
N PRO A 151 14.50 -18.18 -22.62
CA PRO A 151 15.65 -18.96 -22.13
C PRO A 151 17.02 -18.32 -22.44
N GLY A 152 17.09 -17.32 -23.33
CA GLY A 152 18.30 -16.54 -23.60
C GLY A 152 18.63 -15.47 -22.56
N THR A 153 17.76 -15.25 -21.56
CA THR A 153 17.91 -14.18 -20.55
C THR A 153 18.35 -14.68 -19.18
N SER A 154 18.84 -15.92 -19.08
CA SER A 154 19.30 -16.52 -17.83
C SER A 154 20.35 -15.67 -17.11
N PRO A 155 20.34 -15.62 -15.76
CA PRO A 155 21.32 -14.85 -14.98
C PRO A 155 22.73 -15.38 -15.20
N LYS A 156 23.74 -14.52 -15.06
CA LYS A 156 25.15 -14.87 -15.27
C LYS A 156 26.03 -14.39 -14.12
N GLY A 157 27.05 -15.18 -13.80
CA GLY A 157 28.07 -14.84 -12.80
C GLY A 157 27.49 -14.55 -11.42
N ALA A 158 27.94 -13.46 -10.78
CA ALA A 158 27.55 -13.09 -9.41
C ALA A 158 26.05 -12.75 -9.22
N THR A 159 25.25 -12.67 -10.30
CA THR A 159 23.80 -12.48 -10.21
C THR A 159 23.04 -13.78 -9.94
N LEU A 160 23.64 -14.96 -10.24
CA LEU A 160 23.01 -16.27 -10.06
C LEU A 160 22.59 -16.52 -8.61
N SER A 161 23.51 -16.30 -7.67
CA SER A 161 23.22 -16.45 -6.24
C SER A 161 22.13 -15.48 -5.77
N LYS A 162 22.11 -14.25 -6.28
CA LYS A 162 21.07 -13.28 -5.90
C LYS A 162 19.68 -13.64 -6.44
N VAL A 163 19.59 -14.21 -7.64
CA VAL A 163 18.31 -14.69 -8.20
C VAL A 163 17.82 -15.93 -7.46
N ASP A 164 18.71 -16.85 -7.10
CA ASP A 164 18.37 -17.99 -6.23
C ASP A 164 17.89 -17.51 -4.86
N GLN A 165 18.52 -16.48 -4.30
CA GLN A 165 18.07 -15.84 -3.07
C GLN A 165 16.66 -15.24 -3.22
N GLN A 166 16.36 -14.58 -4.34
CA GLN A 166 15.01 -14.07 -4.63
C GLN A 166 13.97 -15.20 -4.70
N LEU A 167 14.35 -16.34 -5.29
CA LEU A 167 13.50 -17.52 -5.40
C LEU A 167 13.12 -18.06 -4.01
N GLN A 168 14.10 -18.18 -3.10
CA GLN A 168 13.88 -18.61 -1.72
C GLN A 168 13.00 -17.63 -0.93
N ILE A 169 13.20 -16.32 -1.11
CA ILE A 169 12.40 -15.29 -0.43
C ILE A 169 10.95 -15.32 -0.92
N ILE A 170 10.72 -15.50 -2.22
CA ILE A 170 9.35 -15.63 -2.76
C ILE A 170 8.67 -16.89 -2.22
N ASP A 171 9.37 -18.02 -2.11
CA ASP A 171 8.82 -19.24 -1.49
C ASP A 171 8.36 -18.96 -0.06
N PHE A 172 9.20 -18.28 0.72
CA PHE A 172 8.87 -17.89 2.09
C PHE A 172 7.64 -16.98 2.14
N ILE A 173 7.63 -15.87 1.39
CA ILE A 173 6.50 -14.93 1.32
C ILE A 173 5.21 -15.66 0.96
N TYR A 174 5.28 -16.52 -0.05
CA TYR A 174 4.13 -17.27 -0.54
C TYR A 174 3.60 -18.26 0.50
N ARG A 175 4.47 -19.03 1.15
CA ARG A 175 4.08 -19.96 2.23
C ARG A 175 3.51 -19.22 3.43
N THR A 176 4.13 -18.13 3.86
CA THR A 176 3.60 -17.28 4.94
C THR A 176 2.22 -16.74 4.58
N LEU A 177 1.98 -16.34 3.33
CA LEU A 177 0.66 -15.92 2.87
C LEU A 177 -0.36 -17.07 2.97
N VAL A 178 0.01 -18.28 2.53
CA VAL A 178 -0.85 -19.46 2.60
C VAL A 178 -1.21 -19.81 4.05
N ASP A 179 -0.23 -19.74 4.94
CA ASP A 179 -0.33 -20.12 6.36
C ASP A 179 -0.99 -19.03 7.22
N SER A 180 -1.01 -17.77 6.77
CA SER A 180 -1.67 -16.67 7.46
C SER A 180 -3.21 -16.80 7.57
N ARG A 181 -3.79 -17.81 6.95
CA ARG A 181 -5.23 -18.01 6.96
C ARG A 181 -5.71 -18.64 8.28
N PRO A 182 -6.83 -18.15 8.83
CA PRO A 182 -7.41 -18.76 10.01
C PRO A 182 -7.87 -20.19 9.70
N ASN A 183 -7.58 -21.12 10.61
CA ASN A 183 -8.02 -22.51 10.56
C ASN A 183 -9.50 -22.67 10.94
N THR A 184 -10.38 -21.94 10.24
CA THR A 184 -11.83 -22.01 10.42
C THR A 184 -12.48 -22.87 9.34
N PRO A 185 -13.66 -23.47 9.59
CA PRO A 185 -14.37 -24.31 8.62
C PRO A 185 -14.80 -23.56 7.34
N ASN A 186 -15.00 -22.24 7.41
CA ASN A 186 -15.25 -21.37 6.27
C ASN A 186 -14.00 -20.54 5.95
N ARG A 187 -12.95 -21.19 5.44
CA ARG A 187 -11.71 -20.48 5.06
C ARG A 187 -12.03 -19.48 3.95
N SER A 188 -11.64 -18.22 4.15
CA SER A 188 -11.76 -17.23 3.10
C SER A 188 -10.76 -17.51 1.98
N THR A 189 -11.24 -17.50 0.74
CA THR A 189 -10.40 -17.58 -0.46
C THR A 189 -9.46 -16.38 -0.51
N ILE A 190 -8.19 -16.62 -0.83
CA ILE A 190 -7.23 -15.57 -1.16
C ILE A 190 -7.22 -15.44 -2.69
N LEU A 191 -7.31 -14.20 -3.17
CA LEU A 191 -7.04 -13.88 -4.57
C LEU A 191 -5.62 -13.32 -4.67
N LEU A 192 -4.70 -14.12 -5.20
CA LEU A 192 -3.34 -13.65 -5.48
C LEU A 192 -3.33 -12.97 -6.85
N GLN A 193 -2.99 -11.68 -6.88
CA GLN A 193 -2.83 -10.94 -8.12
C GLN A 193 -1.42 -11.11 -8.68
N SER A 194 -0.39 -10.82 -7.89
CA SER A 194 1.00 -11.03 -8.32
C SER A 194 1.97 -10.99 -7.14
N ILE A 195 3.13 -11.63 -7.33
CA ILE A 195 4.32 -11.42 -6.50
C ILE A 195 5.43 -11.03 -7.47
N ASP A 196 5.82 -9.76 -7.44
CA ASP A 196 6.77 -9.19 -8.39
C ASP A 196 8.12 -8.98 -7.70
N ARG A 197 9.21 -9.28 -8.40
CA ARG A 197 10.58 -9.02 -7.92
C ARG A 197 11.19 -7.84 -8.65
N GLU A 198 12.13 -7.18 -7.99
CA GLU A 198 13.02 -6.22 -8.65
C GLU A 198 14.04 -6.98 -9.53
N PRO A 199 14.17 -6.66 -10.82
CA PRO A 199 15.10 -7.36 -11.70
C PRO A 199 16.55 -6.90 -11.47
N ILE A 200 17.38 -7.80 -10.95
CA ILE A 200 18.77 -7.53 -10.56
C ILE A 200 19.69 -7.45 -11.79
N GLU A 201 19.26 -8.01 -12.90
CA GLU A 201 20.06 -8.24 -14.11
C GLU A 201 19.81 -7.16 -15.18
N THR A 202 19.04 -6.12 -14.82
CA THR A 202 18.70 -5.00 -15.70
C THR A 202 19.66 -3.84 -15.54
N TYR A 203 20.48 -3.81 -14.47
CA TYR A 203 21.46 -2.76 -14.22
C TYR A 203 22.83 -3.38 -13.95
N GLU A 204 23.81 -3.03 -14.78
CA GLU A 204 25.19 -3.44 -14.59
C GLU A 204 26.07 -2.21 -14.33
N VAL A 205 27.18 -2.43 -13.62
CA VAL A 205 28.22 -1.40 -13.50
C VAL A 205 28.81 -1.19 -14.88
N ILE A 206 28.76 0.05 -15.37
CA ILE A 206 29.31 0.39 -16.66
C ILE A 206 30.83 0.13 -16.62
N PRO A 207 31.36 -0.74 -17.50
CA PRO A 207 32.76 -1.14 -17.46
C PRO A 207 33.69 0.05 -17.75
N ALA A 208 34.91 -0.03 -17.21
CA ALA A 208 35.95 0.96 -17.44
C ALA A 208 36.19 1.17 -18.94
N GLY A 209 36.19 2.43 -19.39
CA GLY A 209 36.36 2.80 -20.80
C GLY A 209 35.08 3.16 -21.56
N LYS A 210 33.90 3.07 -20.95
CA LYS A 210 32.64 3.61 -21.49
C LYS A 210 32.24 4.93 -20.81
N PRO A 211 31.43 5.78 -21.46
CA PRO A 211 30.85 6.96 -20.81
C PRO A 211 30.10 6.55 -19.53
N ASN A 212 30.31 7.27 -18.42
CA ASN A 212 29.78 6.96 -17.08
C ASN A 212 30.31 5.66 -16.42
N ALA A 213 31.53 5.24 -16.78
CA ALA A 213 32.23 4.13 -16.12
C ALA A 213 32.18 4.23 -14.58
N GLY A 214 31.91 3.11 -13.92
CA GLY A 214 31.73 3.05 -12.47
C GLY A 214 30.33 3.44 -11.96
N THR A 215 29.44 3.91 -12.84
CA THR A 215 28.03 4.16 -12.53
C THR A 215 27.18 2.93 -12.91
N PHE A 216 26.07 2.71 -12.21
CA PHE A 216 25.08 1.70 -12.62
C PHE A 216 24.24 2.22 -13.78
N GLY A 217 24.21 1.48 -14.89
CA GLY A 217 23.42 1.81 -16.07
C GLY A 217 22.53 0.65 -16.48
N PRO A 218 21.39 0.91 -17.15
CA PRO A 218 20.55 -0.15 -17.66
C PRO A 218 21.29 -0.95 -18.73
N VAL A 219 21.14 -2.28 -18.71
CA VAL A 219 21.67 -3.19 -19.74
C VAL A 219 20.89 -2.96 -21.03
N GLU A 220 21.60 -2.78 -22.15
CA GLU A 220 20.96 -2.63 -23.47
C GLU A 220 20.05 -3.83 -23.78
N GLY A 221 18.78 -3.56 -24.11
CA GLY A 221 17.78 -4.59 -24.43
C GLY A 221 16.99 -5.13 -23.24
N ALA A 222 17.25 -4.65 -22.02
CA ALA A 222 16.46 -4.98 -20.84
C ALA A 222 15.08 -4.28 -20.88
N ARG A 223 14.12 -4.88 -21.60
CA ARG A 223 12.71 -4.46 -21.55
C ARG A 223 12.08 -5.08 -20.29
N GLY A 224 11.55 -4.24 -19.40
CA GLY A 224 10.81 -4.72 -18.23
C GLY A 224 9.61 -5.57 -18.66
N GLU A 225 9.43 -6.72 -18.02
CA GLU A 225 8.27 -7.57 -18.21
C GLU A 225 7.14 -7.20 -17.22
N ASN A 226 5.90 -7.56 -17.51
CA ASN A 226 4.72 -7.16 -16.73
C ASN A 226 4.77 -7.53 -15.23
N ASP A 227 5.53 -8.58 -14.89
CA ASP A 227 5.68 -9.12 -13.53
C ASP A 227 6.97 -8.63 -12.84
N GLU A 228 7.72 -7.73 -13.48
CA GLU A 228 8.88 -7.04 -12.92
C GLU A 228 8.50 -5.57 -12.68
N PHE A 229 8.82 -5.02 -11.51
CA PHE A 229 8.59 -3.60 -11.29
C PHE A 229 9.89 -2.81 -11.44
N LEU A 230 9.79 -1.68 -12.15
CA LEU A 230 10.86 -0.71 -12.25
C LEU A 230 10.87 0.14 -10.97
N PRO A 231 11.94 0.08 -10.16
CA PRO A 231 12.01 0.86 -8.94
C PRO A 231 12.20 2.35 -9.24
N THR A 232 11.29 3.21 -8.77
CA THR A 232 11.49 4.68 -8.80
C THR A 232 12.51 5.14 -7.76
N ARG A 233 12.80 4.29 -6.75
CA ARG A 233 13.74 4.53 -5.66
C ARG A 233 14.35 3.18 -5.25
N THR A 234 15.46 2.77 -5.86
CA THR A 234 16.20 1.61 -5.36
C THR A 234 16.94 2.00 -4.08
N PHE A 235 16.78 1.20 -3.02
CA PHE A 235 17.70 1.25 -1.86
C PHE A 235 19.09 0.73 -2.23
N ARG A 236 19.21 0.10 -3.40
CA ARG A 236 20.43 -0.45 -3.98
C ARG A 236 21.27 0.64 -4.66
N ASN A 237 21.65 1.65 -3.89
CA ASN A 237 22.58 2.67 -4.33
C ASN A 237 23.90 2.45 -3.60
N PRO A 238 24.86 1.68 -4.13
CA PRO A 238 26.11 1.40 -3.41
C PRO A 238 26.78 2.72 -2.99
N PRO A 239 27.15 2.91 -1.71
CA PRO A 239 27.38 1.93 -0.64
C PRO A 239 26.17 1.63 0.28
N LEU A 240 24.98 2.12 -0.04
CA LEU A 240 23.77 1.90 0.75
C LEU A 240 23.24 0.47 0.53
N ILE A 241 23.03 -0.22 1.66
CA ILE A 241 22.37 -1.52 1.89
C ILE A 241 22.03 -2.30 0.61
N ASP A 242 22.71 -3.44 0.37
CA ASP A 242 22.33 -4.42 -0.66
C ASP A 242 20.99 -5.08 -0.28
N GLY A 243 19.90 -4.41 -0.66
CA GLY A 243 18.53 -4.85 -0.42
C GLY A 243 17.92 -5.52 -1.65
N LEU A 244 17.05 -6.50 -1.41
CA LEU A 244 16.18 -7.09 -2.43
C LEU A 244 14.75 -6.58 -2.21
N SER A 245 14.13 -6.04 -3.27
CA SER A 245 12.78 -5.49 -3.19
C SER A 245 11.76 -6.41 -3.84
N PHE A 246 10.60 -6.56 -3.19
CA PHE A 246 9.48 -7.37 -3.67
C PHE A 246 8.17 -6.58 -3.56
N ARG A 247 7.25 -6.81 -4.48
CA ARG A 247 5.90 -6.24 -4.46
C ARG A 247 4.88 -7.37 -4.46
N VAL A 248 4.14 -7.49 -3.37
CA VAL A 248 3.09 -8.51 -3.19
C VAL A 248 1.73 -7.85 -3.37
N ARG A 249 0.92 -8.33 -4.31
CA ARG A 249 -0.46 -7.88 -4.56
C ARG A 249 -1.42 -9.05 -4.36
N PHE A 250 -2.27 -8.95 -3.34
CA PHE A 250 -3.28 -9.96 -3.05
C PHE A 250 -4.51 -9.34 -2.39
N VAL A 251 -5.63 -10.04 -2.46
CA VAL A 251 -6.88 -9.71 -1.76
C VAL A 251 -7.18 -10.86 -0.81
N ALA A 252 -7.37 -10.53 0.47
CA ALA A 252 -7.72 -11.47 1.52
C ALA A 252 -8.64 -10.79 2.54
N THR A 253 -9.20 -11.59 3.46
CA THR A 253 -10.00 -11.05 4.57
C THR A 253 -9.12 -10.40 5.62
N THR A 254 -9.71 -9.49 6.41
CA THR A 254 -9.01 -8.74 7.48
C THR A 254 -8.20 -9.63 8.45
N PRO A 255 -8.70 -10.80 8.90
CA PRO A 255 -7.91 -11.68 9.77
C PRO A 255 -6.63 -12.17 9.09
N THR A 256 -6.71 -12.60 7.82
CA THR A 256 -5.56 -13.05 7.04
C THR A 256 -4.54 -11.93 6.83
N LEU A 257 -5.01 -10.71 6.53
CA LEU A 257 -4.13 -9.55 6.39
C LEU A 257 -3.36 -9.23 7.67
N ARG A 258 -3.99 -9.37 8.84
CA ARG A 258 -3.35 -9.12 10.14
C ARG A 258 -2.31 -10.16 10.52
N THR A 259 -2.49 -11.41 10.11
CA THR A 259 -1.54 -12.49 10.42
C THR A 259 -0.37 -12.51 9.43
N PHE A 260 -0.58 -12.03 8.21
CA PHE A 260 0.45 -11.96 7.18
C PHE A 260 1.45 -10.81 7.38
N ILE A 261 0.97 -9.65 7.83
CA ILE A 261 1.79 -8.46 8.14
C ILE A 261 2.48 -8.62 9.48
#